data_AF-A0A3A8YRE8-F1
#
_entry.id   AF-A0A3A8YRE8-F1
#
_cell.length_a   1.000
_cell.length_b   1.000
_cell.length_c   1.000
_cell.angle_alpha   90.00
_cell.angle_beta   90.00
_cell.angle_gamma   90.00
#
_symmetry.space_group_name_H-M   'P 1'
#
loop_
_entity.id
_entity.type
_entity.pdbx_description
1 polymer ?
#
loop_
_entity_poly.entity_id
_entity_poly.type
_entity_poly.pdbx_seq_one_letter_code
_entity_poly.pdbx_strand_id
1 'polypeptide(L)' 'MTGTKIALSIEEAADYTGIGRNTLRNLVEWGKLPVLKVGRKILSVC' A
#
# COMPACT_ATOMS: atom_id res chain seq x y z
N MET A 1 -10.44 -18.63 1.39
CA MET A 1 -9.08 -18.29 0.89
C MET A 1 -9.00 -16.79 0.94
N THR A 2 -8.13 -16.20 1.74
CA THR A 2 -6.81 -15.79 1.24
C THR A 2 -5.83 -15.75 2.40
N GLY A 3 -4.70 -16.43 2.25
CA GLY A 3 -3.59 -16.31 3.20
C GLY A 3 -3.23 -14.84 3.37
N THR A 4 -2.96 -14.45 4.62
CA THR A 4 -2.62 -13.10 5.05
C THR A 4 -1.55 -12.52 4.12
N LYS A 5 -1.94 -11.77 3.09
CA LYS A 5 -0.99 -11.05 2.23
C LYS A 5 -0.35 -9.99 3.13
N ILE A 6 0.89 -10.23 3.53
CA ILE A 6 1.65 -9.37 4.46
C ILE A 6 1.81 -7.95 3.90
N ALA A 7 1.67 -7.78 2.58
CA ALA A 7 1.69 -6.48 1.93
C ALA A 7 0.80 -6.48 0.68
N LEU A 8 0.14 -5.36 0.44
CA LEU A 8 -0.66 -5.09 -0.75
C LEU A 8 0.09 -4.09 -1.65
N SER A 9 -0.10 -4.22 -2.96
CA SER A 9 0.29 -3.13 -3.87
C SER A 9 -0.59 -1.90 -3.64
N ILE A 10 -0.14 -0.71 -4.07
CA ILE A 10 -0.94 0.52 -3.97
C ILE A 10 -2.29 0.41 -4.71
N GLU A 11 -2.35 -0.38 -5.79
CA GLU A 11 -3.59 -0.63 -6.52
C GLU A 11 -4.55 -1.51 -5.69
N GLU A 12 -4.07 -2.64 -5.18
CA GLU A 12 -4.88 -3.50 -4.31
C GLU A 12 -5.32 -2.76 -3.03
N ALA A 13 -4.45 -1.94 -2.45
CA ALA A 13 -4.78 -1.12 -1.29
C ALA A 13 -5.82 -0.04 -1.63
N ALA A 14 -5.77 0.55 -2.82
CA ALA A 14 -6.78 1.50 -3.28
C ALA A 14 -8.14 0.84 -3.45
N ASP A 15 -8.19 -0.35 -4.05
CA ASP A 15 -9.42 -1.11 -4.25
C ASP A 15 -9.98 -1.66 -2.92
N TYR A 16 -9.10 -2.01 -1.98
CA TYR A 16 -9.49 -2.52 -0.66
C TYR A 16 -10.00 -1.43 0.29
N THR A 17 -9.33 -0.27 0.32
CA THR A 17 -9.64 0.83 1.26
C THR A 17 -10.59 1.87 0.66
N GLY A 18 -10.74 1.89 -0.66
CA GLY A 18 -11.42 2.97 -1.39
C GLY A 18 -10.63 4.29 -1.43
N ILE A 19 -9.38 4.32 -0.94
CA ILE A 19 -8.53 5.51 -0.98
C ILE A 19 -7.86 5.61 -2.35
N GLY A 20 -7.94 6.78 -2.98
CA GLY A 20 -7.28 7.02 -4.27
C GLY A 20 -5.76 6.79 -4.22
N ARG A 21 -5.21 6.24 -5.31
CA ARG A 21 -3.77 5.89 -5.43
C ARG A 21 -2.83 7.06 -5.13
N ASN A 22 -3.20 8.28 -5.53
CA ASN A 22 -2.41 9.49 -5.25
C ASN A 22 -2.36 9.80 -3.75
N THR A 23 -3.49 9.66 -3.05
CA THR A 23 -3.57 9.87 -1.61
C THR A 23 -2.73 8.84 -0.87
N LEU A 24 -2.80 7.57 -1.27
CA LEU A 24 -1.92 6.52 -0.72
C LEU A 24 -0.45 6.86 -0.94
N ARG A 25 -0.07 7.34 -2.14
CA ARG A 25 1.30 7.76 -2.43
C ARG A 25 1.77 8.91 -1.55
N ASN A 26 0.92 9.93 -1.36
CA ASN A 26 1.18 11.04 -0.47
C ASN A 26 1.32 10.59 0.99
N LEU A 27 0.46 9.67 1.46
CA LEU A 27 0.52 9.12 2.82
C LEU A 27 1.82 8.33 3.07
N VAL A 28 2.31 7.62 2.04
CA VAL A 28 3.60 6.95 2.07
C VAL A 28 4.75 7.95 2.11
N GLU A 29 4.71 8.99 1.28
CA GLU A 29 5.72 10.07 1.27
C GLU A 29 5.74 10.86 2.59
N TRP A 30 4.57 11.08 3.19
CA TRP A 30 4.42 11.70 4.50
C TRP A 30 4.82 10.79 5.67
N GLY A 31 5.16 9.52 5.40
CA GLY A 31 5.55 8.54 6.42
C GLY A 31 4.40 8.13 7.35
N LYS A 32 3.15 8.37 6.93
CA LYS A 32 1.94 8.02 7.70
C LYS A 32 1.52 6.57 7.52
N LEU A 33 1.94 5.93 6.42
CA LEU A 33 1.66 4.53 6.13
C LEU A 33 2.93 3.67 6.24
N PRO A 34 2.83 2.49 6.90
CA PRO A 34 3.91 1.52 6.89
C PRO A 34 4.04 0.91 5.48
N VAL A 35 5.22 1.06 4.89
CA VAL A 35 5.54 0.51 3.57
C VAL A 35 6.73 -0.42 3.60
N LEU A 36 6.63 -1.46 2.79
CA LEU A 36 7.74 -2.35 2.46
C LEU A 36 8.26 -1.97 1.08
N LYS A 37 9.52 -1.53 1.03
CA LYS A 37 10.25 -1.29 -0.22
C LYS A 37 10.96 -2.57 -0.63
N VAL A 38 10.47 -3.22 -1.69
CA VAL A 38 11.11 -4.40 -2.28
C VAL A 38 11.64 -4.01 -3.65
N GLY A 39 12.95 -3.73 -3.72
CA GLY A 39 13.59 -3.20 -4.93
C GLY A 39 12.98 -1.85 -5.34
N ARG A 40 12.42 -1.77 -6.56
CA ARG A 40 11.72 -0.57 -7.08
C ARG A 40 10.21 -0.55 -6.78
N LYS A 41 9.67 -1.62 -6.18
CA LYS A 41 8.25 -1.71 -5.84
C LYS A 41 8.03 -1.27 -4.39
N ILE A 42 6.99 -0.47 -4.20
CA ILE A 42 6.49 -0.06 -2.89
C ILE A 42 5.22 -0.86 -2.65
N LEU A 43 5.20 -1.62 -1.57
CA LEU A 43 4.03 -2.35 -1.09
C LEU A 43 3.58 -1.68 0.22
N SER A 44 2.29 -1.42 0.38
CA SER A 44 1.74 -0.94 1.64
C SER A 44 1.26 -2.11 2.48
N VAL A 45 1.62 -2.11 3.76
CA VAL A 45 1.02 -3.03 4.72
C VAL A 45 -0.28 -2.35 5.18
N CYS A 46 -1.42 -2.91 4.80
CA CYS A 46 -2.73 -2.52 5.29
C CYS A 46 -3.23 -3.57 6.28
#